data_AF-A0A1B7VE99-F1
#
_entry.id   AF-A0A1B7VE99-F1
#
_cell.length_a   1.000
_cell.length_b   1.000
_cell.length_c   1.000
_cell.angle_alpha   90.00
_cell.angle_beta   90.00
_cell.angle_gamma   90.00
#
_symmetry.space_group_name_H-M   'P 1'
#
loop_
_entity.id
_entity.type
_entity.pdbx_description
1 polymer ?
#
loop_
_entity_poly.entity_id
_entity_poly.type
_entity_poly.pdbx_seq_one_letter_code
_entity_poly.pdbx_strand_id
1 'polypeptide(L)'
;MHLQRIQVPDFRALKDVDISFEKEFTPRIFPLGSQNGGGKSTLLQLIFVLLHCAGNPDRLEFIQNLLHGFEVNDESGKRTLAIIDIWDGSKTIRLDFFVANKTYISNLLEEDNDDIESFRNYDYFPGYVLHEPC
;
A
#
# COMPACT_ATOMS: atom_id res chain seq x y z
N MET A 1 15.95 6.67 -7.42
CA MET A 1 14.91 6.39 -6.42
C MET A 1 15.26 5.16 -5.61
N HIS A 2 14.95 5.09 -4.31
CA HIS A 2 15.08 3.86 -3.50
C HIS A 2 14.07 3.81 -2.35
N LEU A 3 13.68 2.60 -1.95
CA LEU A 3 12.87 2.34 -0.76
C LEU A 3 13.67 2.68 0.50
N GLN A 4 13.12 3.51 1.39
CA GLN A 4 13.73 3.90 2.66
C GLN A 4 13.09 3.21 3.86
N ARG A 5 11.78 2.99 3.82
CA ARG A 5 11.05 2.33 4.90
C ARG A 5 9.81 1.63 4.36
N ILE A 6 9.44 0.52 4.97
CA ILE A 6 8.11 -0.06 4.86
C ILE A 6 7.55 -0.34 6.26
N GLN A 7 6.29 0.03 6.45
CA GLN A 7 5.50 -0.34 7.62
C GLN A 7 4.28 -1.14 7.17
N VAL A 8 3.99 -2.26 7.84
CA VAL A 8 2.80 -3.10 7.62
C VAL A 8 2.19 -3.39 8.99
N PRO A 9 1.11 -2.69 9.37
CA PRO A 9 0.48 -2.87 10.68
C PRO A 9 -0.07 -4.29 10.85
N ASP A 10 -0.87 -4.73 9.90
CA ASP A 10 -1.46 -6.07 9.90
C ASP A 10 -1.83 -6.47 8.47
N PHE A 11 -1.13 -7.47 7.92
CA PHE A 11 -1.48 -8.10 6.66
C PHE A 11 -1.02 -9.57 6.62
N ARG A 12 -1.98 -10.51 6.64
CA ARG A 12 -1.70 -11.96 6.64
C ARG A 12 -0.74 -12.34 7.80
N ALA A 13 0.43 -12.87 7.48
CA ALA A 13 1.47 -13.25 8.44
C ALA A 13 2.35 -12.07 8.90
N LEU A 14 2.17 -10.88 8.34
CA LEU A 14 2.90 -9.66 8.69
C LEU A 14 2.12 -8.93 9.77
N LYS A 15 2.68 -8.82 10.98
CA LYS A 15 2.11 -8.08 12.11
C LYS A 15 3.17 -7.11 12.63
N ASP A 16 2.81 -5.84 12.75
CA ASP A 16 3.65 -4.76 13.25
C ASP A 16 5.05 -4.72 12.61
N VAL A 17 5.11 -4.96 11.29
CA VAL A 17 6.37 -4.93 10.55
C VAL A 17 6.77 -3.47 10.33
N ASP A 18 7.98 -3.11 10.72
CA ASP A 18 8.57 -1.80 10.47
C ASP A 18 10.05 -1.99 10.11
N ILE A 19 10.38 -1.82 8.83
CA ILE A 19 11.72 -2.04 8.31
C ILE A 19 12.21 -0.75 7.70
N SER A 20 13.34 -0.24 8.22
CA SER A 20 14.08 0.87 7.64
C SER A 20 15.29 0.35 6.87
N PHE A 21 15.46 0.83 5.64
CA PHE A 21 16.58 0.50 4.77
C PHE A 21 17.60 1.65 4.85
N GLU A 22 18.70 1.40 5.56
CA GLU A 22 19.73 2.41 5.81
C GLU A 22 20.46 2.82 4.52
N LYS A 23 20.84 4.10 4.41
CA LYS A 23 21.45 4.65 3.19
C LYS A 23 22.92 4.24 2.97
N GLU A 24 23.61 3.78 4.03
CA GLU A 24 25.07 3.73 4.09
C GLU A 24 25.70 2.40 3.64
N PHE A 25 24.91 1.38 3.32
CA PHE A 25 25.46 0.11 2.84
C PHE A 25 25.83 0.15 1.35
N THR A 26 27.05 -0.33 1.03
CA THR A 26 27.50 -0.54 -0.35
C THR A 26 28.06 -1.97 -0.50
N PRO A 27 27.40 -2.87 -1.25
CA PRO A 27 26.16 -2.65 -2.01
C PRO A 27 24.92 -2.53 -1.09
N ARG A 28 23.86 -1.87 -1.57
CA ARG A 28 22.57 -1.74 -0.86
C ARG A 28 21.76 -3.03 -0.93
N ILE A 29 22.26 -4.08 -0.30
CA ILE A 29 21.63 -5.39 -0.21
C ILE A 29 21.21 -5.61 1.24
N PHE A 30 19.93 -5.91 1.45
CA PHE A 30 19.37 -6.15 2.78
C PHE A 30 18.87 -7.59 2.87
N PRO A 31 19.50 -8.45 3.70
CA PRO A 31 19.00 -9.79 3.92
C PRO A 31 17.72 -9.73 4.76
N LEU A 32 16.66 -10.40 4.30
CA LEU A 32 15.43 -10.60 5.07
C LEU A 32 15.45 -11.99 5.72
N GLY A 33 15.74 -12.02 7.02
CA GLY A 33 15.81 -13.25 7.82
C GLY A 33 14.53 -13.49 8.62
N SER A 34 13.93 -14.67 8.49
CA SER A 34 12.85 -15.14 9.36
C SER A 34 12.69 -16.66 9.25
N GLN A 35 11.96 -17.29 10.18
CA GLN A 35 11.53 -18.68 10.03
C GLN A 35 10.63 -18.89 8.80
N ASN A 36 10.53 -20.13 8.33
CA ASN A 36 9.57 -20.48 7.28
C ASN A 36 8.15 -20.17 7.76
N GLY A 37 7.32 -19.59 6.89
CA GLY A 37 6.00 -19.08 7.26
C GLY A 37 6.00 -17.67 7.88
N GLY A 38 7.16 -17.10 8.24
CA GLY A 38 7.26 -15.74 8.81
C GLY A 38 7.05 -14.58 7.82
N GLY A 39 6.39 -14.81 6.69
CA GLY A 39 5.94 -13.74 5.79
C GLY A 39 6.96 -13.12 4.83
N LYS A 40 8.20 -13.62 4.72
CA LYS A 40 9.22 -13.05 3.79
C LYS A 40 8.72 -12.86 2.35
N SER A 41 8.19 -13.93 1.75
CA SER A 41 7.66 -13.88 0.39
C SER A 41 6.42 -12.98 0.31
N THR A 42 5.60 -12.96 1.35
CA THR A 42 4.42 -12.09 1.45
C THR A 42 4.80 -10.62 1.48
N LEU A 43 5.84 -10.23 2.23
CA LEU A 43 6.33 -8.86 2.28
C LEU A 43 6.86 -8.40 0.91
N LEU A 44 7.67 -9.23 0.26
CA LEU A 44 8.18 -8.92 -1.08
C LEU A 44 7.06 -8.81 -2.11
N GLN A 45 6.09 -9.73 -2.07
CA GLN A 45 4.92 -9.68 -2.93
C GLN A 45 4.08 -8.43 -2.68
N LEU A 46 3.84 -8.06 -1.42
CA LEU A 46 3.11 -6.86 -1.03
C LEU A 46 3.79 -5.60 -1.58
N ILE A 47 5.10 -5.43 -1.32
CA ILE A 47 5.89 -4.30 -1.84
C ILE A 47 5.77 -4.21 -3.36
N PHE A 48 6.00 -5.32 -4.05
CA PHE A 48 6.00 -5.35 -5.51
C PHE A 48 4.63 -4.98 -6.08
N VAL A 49 3.57 -5.60 -5.57
CA VAL A 49 2.21 -5.38 -6.07
C VAL A 49 1.75 -3.94 -5.79
N LEU A 50 2.00 -3.39 -4.60
CA LEU A 50 1.60 -2.02 -4.28
C LEU A 50 2.36 -0.99 -5.13
N LEU A 51 3.68 -1.14 -5.29
CA LEU A 51 4.47 -0.16 -6.05
C LEU A 51 4.36 -0.32 -7.57
N HIS A 52 4.11 -1.53 -8.07
CA HIS A 52 4.15 -1.82 -9.51
C HIS A 52 2.78 -2.02 -10.16
N CYS A 53 1.75 -2.38 -9.38
CA CYS A 53 0.43 -2.70 -9.92
C CYS A 53 -0.65 -1.67 -9.56
N ALA A 54 -0.55 -0.98 -8.42
CA ALA A 54 -1.63 -0.09 -7.94
C ALA A 54 -1.93 1.10 -8.87
N GLY A 55 -0.97 1.52 -9.70
CA GLY A 55 -1.15 2.57 -10.69
C GLY A 55 -1.43 2.06 -12.11
N ASN A 56 -1.70 0.75 -12.30
CA ASN A 56 -1.86 0.16 -13.62
C ASN A 56 -3.22 -0.56 -13.77
N PRO A 57 -4.11 -0.06 -14.65
CA PRO A 57 -5.41 -0.65 -14.99
C PRO A 57 -5.38 -2.15 -15.28
N ASP A 58 -4.42 -2.56 -16.12
CA ASP A 58 -4.32 -3.91 -16.65
C ASP A 58 -3.85 -4.93 -15.60
N ARG A 59 -3.54 -4.45 -14.39
CA ARG A 59 -2.96 -5.23 -13.29
C ARG A 59 -3.89 -5.32 -12.08
N LEU A 60 -5.14 -4.89 -12.25
CA LEU A 60 -6.15 -4.89 -11.20
C LEU A 60 -6.35 -6.28 -10.56
N GLU A 61 -6.30 -7.34 -11.37
CA GLU A 61 -6.46 -8.72 -10.88
C GLU A 61 -5.41 -9.10 -9.82
N PHE A 62 -4.18 -8.56 -9.91
CA PHE A 62 -3.13 -8.83 -8.92
C PHE A 62 -3.43 -8.14 -7.59
N ILE A 63 -4.04 -6.95 -7.63
CA ILE A 63 -4.51 -6.25 -6.43
C ILE A 63 -5.65 -7.04 -5.78
N GLN A 64 -6.65 -7.44 -6.56
CA GLN A 64 -7.80 -8.23 -6.07
C GLN A 64 -7.34 -9.53 -5.40
N ASN A 65 -6.44 -10.28 -6.05
CA ASN A 65 -5.87 -11.51 -5.52
C ASN A 65 -5.05 -11.29 -4.24
N LEU A 66 -4.32 -10.16 -4.16
CA LEU A 66 -3.58 -9.80 -2.96
C LEU A 66 -4.52 -9.50 -1.78
N LEU A 67 -5.61 -8.77 -2.05
CA LEU A 67 -6.56 -8.33 -1.04
C LEU A 67 -7.64 -9.36 -0.69
N HIS A 68 -7.66 -10.53 -1.33
CA HIS A 68 -8.62 -11.58 -1.04
C HIS A 68 -8.64 -11.94 0.46
N GLY A 69 -9.79 -11.77 1.11
CA GLY A 69 -9.98 -11.99 2.55
C GLY A 69 -9.42 -10.89 3.46
N PHE A 70 -9.01 -9.75 2.90
CA PHE A 70 -8.59 -8.57 3.66
C PHE A 70 -9.74 -7.56 3.75
N GLU A 71 -10.45 -7.60 4.86
CA GLU A 71 -11.65 -6.78 5.07
C GLU A 71 -11.38 -5.57 5.96
N VAL A 72 -12.25 -4.56 5.83
CA VAL A 72 -12.28 -3.37 6.67
C VAL A 72 -13.16 -3.68 7.88
N ASN A 73 -12.52 -3.96 9.02
CA ASN A 73 -13.21 -4.47 10.20
C ASN A 73 -13.41 -3.41 11.30
N ASP A 74 -12.99 -2.17 11.02
CA ASP A 74 -12.94 -1.09 12.00
C ASP A 74 -14.06 -0.07 11.73
N GLU A 75 -14.58 0.53 12.80
CA GLU A 75 -15.61 1.58 12.77
C GLU A 75 -15.15 2.81 11.98
N SER A 76 -13.82 3.01 11.89
CA SER A 76 -13.20 4.07 11.09
C SER A 76 -13.47 3.97 9.59
N GLY A 77 -13.87 2.79 9.08
CA GLY A 77 -14.16 2.58 7.67
C GLY A 77 -12.92 2.58 6.75
N LYS A 78 -11.71 2.61 7.32
CA LYS A 78 -10.43 2.49 6.61
C LYS A 78 -9.53 1.49 7.34
N ARG A 79 -8.73 0.75 6.57
CA ARG A 79 -7.69 -0.14 7.08
C ARG A 79 -6.40 0.02 6.27
N THR A 80 -5.33 0.44 6.93
CA THR A 80 -4.02 0.58 6.30
C THR A 80 -3.43 -0.79 5.94
N LEU A 81 -2.96 -0.91 4.69
CA LEU A 81 -2.24 -2.07 4.17
C LEU A 81 -0.74 -1.93 4.42
N ALA A 82 -0.16 -0.82 3.95
CA ALA A 82 1.25 -0.53 4.11
C ALA A 82 1.53 0.96 3.97
N ILE A 83 2.55 1.43 4.68
CA ILE A 83 3.10 2.77 4.51
C ILE A 83 4.52 2.60 3.97
N ILE A 84 4.82 3.25 2.86
CA ILE A 84 6.10 3.12 2.15
C ILE A 84 6.74 4.49 1.97
N ASP A 85 7.96 4.64 2.47
CA ASP A 85 8.77 5.84 2.26
C ASP A 85 9.78 5.59 1.14
N ILE A 86 9.78 6.44 0.12
CA ILE A 86 10.68 6.37 -1.05
C ILE A 86 11.49 7.65 -1.15
N TRP A 87 12.80 7.52 -1.32
CA TRP A 87 13.65 8.65 -1.71
C TRP A 87 13.60 8.86 -3.22
N ASP A 88 13.15 10.01 -3.68
CA ASP A 88 13.08 10.32 -5.12
C ASP A 88 14.43 10.78 -5.71
N GLY A 89 15.34 11.27 -4.88
CA GLY A 89 16.59 11.91 -5.28
C GLY A 89 16.82 13.23 -4.52
N SER A 90 15.72 13.89 -4.15
CA SER A 90 15.67 15.20 -3.50
C SER A 90 14.95 15.18 -2.15
N LYS A 91 13.89 14.36 -2.03
CA LYS A 91 13.05 14.27 -0.83
C LYS A 91 12.55 12.85 -0.61
N THR A 92 12.04 12.63 0.58
CA THR A 92 11.27 11.43 0.92
C THR A 92 9.80 11.66 0.55
N ILE A 93 9.25 10.76 -0.24
CA ILE A 93 7.83 10.67 -0.58
C ILE A 93 7.24 9.54 0.26
N ARG A 94 6.19 9.87 1.03
CA ARG A 94 5.43 8.90 1.82
C ARG A 94 4.19 8.48 1.07
N LEU A 95 4.02 7.17 0.88
CA LEU A 95 2.85 6.56 0.25
C LEU A 95 2.09 5.78 1.31
N ASP A 96 0.82 6.14 1.54
CA ASP A 96 -0.10 5.41 2.43
C ASP A 96 -1.07 4.58 1.58
N PHE A 97 -0.92 3.25 1.61
CA PHE A 97 -1.82 2.32 0.95
C PHE A 97 -2.85 1.80 1.94
N PHE A 98 -4.13 1.90 1.59
CA PHE A 98 -5.23 1.47 2.46
C PHE A 98 -6.40 0.92 1.66
N VAL A 99 -7.21 0.10 2.33
CA VAL A 99 -8.55 -0.28 1.87
C VAL A 99 -9.55 0.53 2.68
N ALA A 100 -10.62 0.99 2.05
CA ALA A 100 -11.67 1.73 2.73
C ALA A 100 -13.04 1.31 2.21
N ASN A 101 -14.05 1.47 3.05
CA ASN A 101 -15.43 1.30 2.64
C ASN A 101 -15.89 2.50 1.79
N LYS A 102 -17.03 2.34 1.12
CA LYS A 102 -17.57 3.35 0.22
C LYS A 102 -17.84 4.68 0.94
N THR A 103 -18.36 4.63 2.17
CA THR A 103 -18.68 5.84 2.96
C THR A 103 -17.43 6.67 3.24
N TYR A 104 -16.33 6.03 3.64
CA TYR A 104 -15.06 6.71 3.87
C TYR A 104 -14.53 7.38 2.60
N ILE A 105 -14.56 6.66 1.47
CA ILE A 105 -14.13 7.23 0.18
C ILE A 105 -15.01 8.41 -0.23
N SER A 106 -16.33 8.29 -0.11
CA SER A 106 -17.25 9.39 -0.43
C SER A 106 -16.96 10.65 0.40
N ASN A 107 -16.77 10.50 1.71
CA ASN A 107 -16.44 11.63 2.57
C ASN A 107 -15.09 12.27 2.20
N LEU A 108 -14.07 11.45 1.89
CA LEU A 108 -12.76 11.94 1.46
C LEU A 108 -12.85 12.79 0.18
N LEU A 109 -13.67 12.37 -0.78
CA LEU A 109 -13.88 13.10 -2.03
C LEU A 109 -14.72 14.36 -1.87
N GLU A 110 -15.61 14.39 -0.87
CA GLU A 110 -16.42 15.56 -0.55
C GLU A 110 -15.60 16.66 0.13
N GLU A 111 -14.64 16.28 0.98
CA GLU A 111 -13.70 17.17 1.66
C GLU A 111 -12.68 17.83 0.70
N ASP A 112 -12.31 17.15 -0.39
CA ASP A 112 -11.30 17.63 -1.37
C ASP A 112 -11.86 18.56 -2.49
N ASN A 113 -13.12 19.02 -2.39
CA ASN A 113 -13.80 19.84 -3.41
C ASN A 113 -13.22 21.26 -3.66
N ASP A 114 -12.12 21.66 -3.00
CA ASP A 114 -11.43 22.93 -3.29
C ASP A 114 -10.26 22.80 -4.29
N ASP A 115 -9.76 21.61 -4.64
CA ASP A 115 -8.59 21.44 -5.55
C ASP A 115 -8.66 20.22 -6.50
N ILE A 116 -9.86 19.90 -7.02
CA ILE A 116 -10.09 18.75 -7.94
C ILE A 116 -9.76 19.11 -9.41
N GLU A 117 -8.52 19.51 -9.69
CA GLU A 117 -7.98 19.41 -11.06
C GLU A 117 -6.78 18.46 -11.17
N SER A 118 -6.02 18.22 -10.08
CA SER A 118 -4.90 17.27 -10.13
C SER A 118 -5.30 15.81 -9.91
N PHE A 119 -6.49 15.54 -9.35
CA PHE A 119 -6.96 14.18 -9.05
C PHE A 119 -7.75 13.52 -10.18
N ARG A 120 -8.24 14.30 -11.16
CA ARG A 120 -9.07 13.80 -12.27
C ARG A 120 -8.31 13.25 -13.47
N ASN A 121 -6.98 13.44 -13.54
CA ASN A 121 -6.18 12.94 -14.67
C ASN A 121 -5.70 11.49 -14.50
N TYR A 122 -6.06 10.84 -13.39
CA TYR A 122 -5.96 9.39 -13.24
C TYR A 122 -7.36 8.88 -12.92
N ASP A 123 -8.00 8.19 -13.86
CA ASP A 123 -9.22 7.38 -13.63
C ASP A 123 -8.99 6.20 -12.65
N TYR A 124 -7.95 6.28 -11.81
CA TYR A 124 -7.44 5.25 -10.93
C TYR A 124 -7.11 5.86 -9.57
N PHE A 125 -8.07 5.75 -8.65
CA PHE A 125 -7.80 5.90 -7.23
C PHE A 125 -6.85 4.77 -6.78
N PRO A 126 -5.70 5.05 -6.15
CA PRO A 126 -4.93 4.01 -5.45
C PRO A 126 -5.64 3.49 -4.18
N GLY A 127 -6.90 3.86 -3.93
CA GLY A 127 -7.80 3.21 -3.00
C GLY A 127 -8.88 2.45 -3.77
N TYR A 128 -8.72 1.14 -3.95
CA TYR A 128 -9.73 0.34 -4.65
C TYR A 128 -10.94 0.06 -3.75
N VAL A 129 -12.14 0.31 -4.29
CA VAL A 129 -13.43 -0.17 -3.79
C VAL A 129 -13.64 -1.58 -4.35
N LEU A 130 -13.65 -2.59 -3.48
CA LEU A 130 -14.09 -3.94 -3.83
C LEU A 130 -15.61 -4.01 -3.63
N HIS A 131 -16.34 -4.19 -4.73
CA HIS A 131 -17.74 -4.60 -4.69
C HIS A 131 -17.84 -5.98 -4.03
N GLU A 132 -18.71 -6.11 -3.02
CA GLU A 132 -19.17 -7.42 -2.56
C GLU A 132 -19.96 -8.11 -3.69
N PRO A 133 -19.82 -9.44 -3.88
CA PRO A 133 -20.73 -10.18 -4.74
C PRO A 133 -22.11 -10.26 -4.08
N CYS A 134 -23.15 -9.94 -4.84
CA CYS A 134 -24.55 -10.21 -4.48
C CYS A 134 -24.80 -11.69 -4.18
#